data_AF-A0A7C7S6J6-F1
#
_entry.id   AF-A0A7C7S6J6-F1
#
_cell.length_a   1.000
_cell.length_b   1.000
_cell.length_c   1.000
_cell.angle_alpha   90.00
_cell.angle_beta   90.00
_cell.angle_gamma   90.00
#
_symmetry.space_group_name_H-M   'P 1'
#
loop_
_entity.id
_entity.type
_entity.pdbx_description
1 polymer ?
#
loop_
_entity_poly.entity_id
_entity_poly.type
_entity_poly.pdbx_seq_one_letter_code
_entity_poly.pdbx_strand_id
1 'polypeptide(L)' 'KPLTARLMPVPGKEAGDATDFDFPFFANSRIMKLDSRPLNGHLAAATEFSMSPRPGNKA' A
#
# COMPACT_ATOMS: atom_id res chain seq x y z
N LYS A 1 -14.34 19.98 -2.50
CA LYS A 1 -13.18 19.64 -1.63
C LYS A 1 -12.59 18.32 -2.14
N PRO A 2 -11.31 18.23 -2.50
CA PRO A 2 -10.72 16.96 -2.93
C PRO A 2 -10.63 16.02 -1.72
N LEU A 3 -11.29 14.87 -1.82
CA LEU A 3 -11.27 13.82 -0.81
C LEU A 3 -10.03 12.94 -1.06
N THR A 4 -8.87 13.36 -0.57
CA THR A 4 -7.62 12.63 -0.76
C THR A 4 -7.39 11.71 0.44
N ALA A 5 -7.82 10.46 0.34
CA ALA A 5 -7.45 9.44 1.33
C ALA A 5 -6.03 8.92 1.04
N ARG A 6 -5.13 8.98 2.03
CA ARG A 6 -3.80 8.37 1.96
C ARG A 6 -3.79 7.15 2.88
N LEU A 7 -3.39 5.99 2.37
CA LEU A 7 -3.15 4.81 3.20
C LEU A 7 -1.89 5.05 4.03
N MET A 8 -2.03 5.02 5.35
CA MET A 8 -0.92 5.16 6.29
C MET A 8 -0.73 3.84 7.05
N PRO A 9 0.41 3.15 6.92
CA PRO A 9 0.73 2.04 7.80
C PRO A 9 1.04 2.59 9.20
N VAL A 10 0.38 2.04 10.22
CA VAL A 10 0.65 2.34 11.64
C VAL A 10 1.51 1.22 12.21
N PRO A 11 2.81 1.45 12.48
CA PRO A 11 3.68 0.39 12.98
C PRO A 11 3.20 -0.15 14.33
N GLY A 12 3.21 -1.47 14.50
CA GLY A 12 2.93 -2.12 15.79
C GLY A 12 1.47 -2.08 16.24
N LYS A 13 0.51 -1.77 15.34
CA LYS A 13 -0.92 -1.79 15.64
C LYS A 13 -1.67 -2.66 14.64
N GLU A 14 -2.73 -3.33 15.13
CA GLU A 14 -3.53 -4.24 14.32
C GLU A 14 -4.88 -3.63 13.92
N ALA A 15 -5.54 -4.25 12.95
CA ALA A 15 -6.88 -3.83 12.54
C ALA A 15 -7.85 -3.90 13.72
N GLY A 16 -8.59 -2.82 13.96
CA GLY A 16 -9.52 -2.66 15.08
C GLY A 16 -8.95 -1.87 16.25
N ASP A 17 -7.63 -1.69 16.34
CA ASP A 17 -7.02 -0.89 17.39
C ASP A 17 -7.42 0.58 17.27
N ALA A 18 -7.63 1.22 18.41
CA ALA A 18 -7.79 2.66 18.48
C ALA A 18 -6.49 3.34 18.04
N THR A 19 -6.61 4.27 17.10
CA THR A 19 -5.51 5.16 16.75
C THR A 19 -5.38 6.23 17.82
N ASP A 20 -4.16 6.49 18.26
CA ASP A 20 -3.85 7.54 19.23
C ASP A 20 -2.85 8.51 18.58
N PHE A 21 -3.34 9.27 17.60
CA PHE A 21 -2.53 10.25 16.88
C PHE A 21 -2.62 11.60 17.61
N ASP A 22 -1.50 12.11 18.09
CA ASP A 22 -1.39 13.44 18.71
C ASP A 22 -1.17 14.55 17.66
N PHE A 23 -1.88 14.47 16.54
CA PHE A 23 -1.76 15.45 15.45
C PHE A 23 -3.11 16.12 15.22
N PRO A 24 -3.19 17.46 15.32
CA PRO A 24 -4.46 18.19 15.45
C PRO A 24 -5.36 18.14 14.21
N PHE A 25 -4.87 17.59 13.09
CA PHE A 25 -5.64 17.39 11.87
C PHE A 25 -6.17 15.95 11.71
N PHE A 26 -5.76 15.01 12.58
CA PHE A 26 -6.29 13.65 12.59
C PHE A 26 -7.34 13.51 13.70
N ALA A 27 -8.49 12.96 13.33
CA ALA A 27 -9.45 12.47 14.30
C ALA A 27 -9.10 11.02 14.66
N ASN A 28 -8.97 10.73 15.95
CA ASN A 28 -8.75 9.37 16.43
C ASN A 28 -9.93 8.48 16.00
N SER A 29 -9.61 7.38 15.32
CA SER A 29 -10.55 6.37 14.83
C SER A 29 -9.98 4.97 15.08
N ARG A 30 -10.43 3.96 14.34
CA ARG A 30 -9.90 2.59 14.45
C ARG A 30 -9.15 2.22 13.18
N ILE A 31 -8.06 1.47 13.33
CA ILE A 31 -7.30 0.95 12.20
C ILE A 31 -8.20 0.04 11.39
N MET A 32 -8.32 0.33 10.10
CA MET A 32 -9.07 -0.49 9.16
C MET A 32 -8.26 -1.71 8.74
N LYS A 33 -8.93 -2.85 8.59
CA LYS A 33 -8.32 -4.02 7.98
C LYS A 33 -8.01 -3.73 6.51
N LEU A 34 -6.81 -4.11 6.07
CA LEU A 34 -6.47 -4.07 4.66
C LEU A 34 -7.06 -5.30 3.97
N ASP A 35 -8.16 -5.11 3.25
CA ASP A 35 -8.77 -6.17 2.42
C ASP A 35 -8.01 -6.28 1.08
N SER A 36 -6.80 -6.83 1.13
CA SER A 36 -5.98 -7.10 -0.06
C SER A 36 -5.81 -8.60 -0.31
N ARG A 37 -5.69 -8.97 -1.59
CA ARG A 37 -5.23 -10.31 -1.97
C ARG A 37 -3.72 -10.40 -1.80
N PRO A 38 -3.16 -11.60 -1.52
CA PRO A 38 -1.72 -11.80 -1.48
C PRO A 38 -1.07 -11.33 -2.78
N LEU A 39 0.13 -10.75 -2.66
CA LEU A 39 0.94 -10.40 -3.81
C LEU A 39 1.43 -11.69 -4.48
N ASN A 40 1.32 -11.75 -5.82
CA ASN A 40 1.69 -12.91 -6.63
C ASN A 40 2.75 -12.53 -7.67
N GLY A 41 3.39 -13.53 -8.27
CA GLY A 41 4.43 -13.33 -9.29
C GLY A 41 5.70 -12.70 -8.72
N HIS A 42 6.37 -11.83 -9.49
CA HIS A 42 7.59 -11.13 -9.06
C HIS A 42 7.40 -10.21 -7.85
N LEU A 43 6.16 -9.89 -7.47
CA LEU A 43 5.83 -9.06 -6.30
C LEU A 43 5.66 -9.88 -5.01
N ALA A 44 5.65 -11.21 -5.09
CA ALA A 44 5.50 -12.09 -3.93
C ALA A 44 6.77 -12.19 -3.08
N ALA A 45 7.93 -11.88 -3.66
CA ALA A 45 9.23 -11.94 -3.00
C ALA A 45 10.19 -10.92 -3.61
N ALA A 46 11.30 -10.65 -2.93
CA ALA A 46 12.39 -9.85 -3.48
C ALA A 46 13.07 -10.64 -4.61
N THR A 47 12.59 -10.45 -5.84
CA THR A 47 13.11 -11.11 -7.04
C THR A 47 13.46 -10.08 -8.10
N GLU A 48 14.58 -10.30 -8.79
CA GLU A 48 14.94 -9.52 -9.96
C GLU A 48 14.12 -9.99 -11.17
N PHE A 49 13.63 -9.07 -11.99
CA PHE A 49 13.03 -9.38 -13.28
C PHE A 49 13.73 -8.60 -14.39
N SER A 50 14.03 -9.28 -15.49
CA SER A 50 14.74 -8.68 -16.61
C SER A 50 13.75 -8.02 -17.58
N MET A 51 13.93 -6.73 -17.85
CA MET A 51 13.18 -6.00 -18.87
C MET A 51 13.99 -5.96 -20.17
N SER A 52 13.50 -6.58 -21.23
CA SER A 52 14.07 -6.48 -22.57
C SER A 52 13.33 -5.43 -23.41
N PRO A 53 14.04 -4.66 -24.27
CA PRO A 53 13.40 -3.79 -25.25
C PRO A 53 12.43 -4.58 -26.12
N ARG A 54 11.30 -3.96 -26.50
CA ARG A 54 10.40 -4.55 -27.49
C ARG A 54 11.19 -4.75 -28.80
N PRO A 55 11.18 -5.95 -29.42
CA PRO A 55 11.81 -6.13 -30.72
C PRO A 55 11.17 -5.15 -31.72
N GLY A 56 11.99 -4.28 -32.30
CA GLY A 56 11.55 -3.32 -33.30
C GLY A 56 11.00 -4.06 -34.51
N ASN A 57 9.83 -3.63 -35.00
CA ASN A 57 9.25 -4.16 -36.23
C ASN A 57 10.21 -3.85 -37.38
N LYS A 58 10.90 -4.85 -37.93
CA LYS A 58 11.69 -4.67 -39.16
C LYS A 58 10.69 -4.53 -40.32
N ALA A 59 10.67 -3.34 -40.92
CA ALA A 59 9.97 -3.06 -42.17
C ALA A 59 10.61 -3.82 -43.34
#